data_AF-A0A3Q2UBG6-F1
#
_entry.id   AF-A0A3Q2UBG6-F1
#
_cell.length_a   1.000
_cell.length_b   1.000
_cell.length_c   1.000
_cell.angle_alpha   90.00
_cell.angle_beta   90.00
_cell.angle_gamma   90.00
#
_symmetry.space_group_name_H-M   'P 1'
#
loop_
_entity.id
_entity.type
_entity.pdbx_description
1 polymer ?
#
loop_
_entity_poly.entity_id
_entity_poly.type
_entity_poly.pdbx_seq_one_letter_code
_entity_poly.pdbx_strand_id
1 'polypeptide(L)'
;MHQNIACQPPLNRRRRRRRRRRRRRHRNSLEITFPEAERSALVNMGRHFGDLAKVRHVITYSLSPFEQRAFPNYFSKGLPNVWRRFTGSFFKVAPPMVLMYLTYTWGNSVHEKSKKKNLDDYAKDE
;
A
#
# COMPACT_ATOMS: atom_id res chain seq x y z
N MET A 1 48.56 -20.42 -27.63
CA MET A 1 47.74 -19.28 -27.20
C MET A 1 46.45 -19.27 -28.01
N HIS A 2 45.34 -19.24 -27.29
CA HIS A 2 43.99 -18.81 -27.71
C HIS A 2 43.22 -19.60 -28.79
N GLN A 3 42.22 -20.30 -28.25
CA GLN A 3 41.00 -20.79 -28.88
C GLN A 3 40.15 -19.62 -29.41
N ASN A 4 39.38 -19.84 -30.48
CA ASN A 4 37.93 -19.63 -30.50
C ASN A 4 37.33 -20.04 -31.84
N ILE A 5 36.65 -21.19 -31.82
CA ILE A 5 35.80 -21.73 -32.87
C ILE A 5 34.40 -21.14 -32.63
N ALA A 6 33.93 -20.27 -33.51
CA ALA A 6 32.54 -19.82 -33.52
C ALA A 6 31.80 -20.53 -34.67
N CYS A 7 31.07 -21.60 -34.31
CA CYS A 7 30.06 -22.22 -35.17
C CYS A 7 28.68 -21.63 -34.86
N GLN A 8 27.94 -21.29 -35.92
CA GLN A 8 26.61 -20.66 -35.98
C GLN A 8 25.47 -21.57 -35.45
N PRO A 9 24.17 -21.16 -35.35
CA PRO A 9 23.27 -20.93 -36.51
C PRO A 9 22.06 -19.94 -36.30
N PRO A 10 21.17 -19.75 -37.31
CA PRO A 10 20.25 -18.61 -37.46
C PRO A 10 18.72 -18.90 -37.36
N LEU A 11 17.93 -17.81 -37.33
CA LEU A 11 16.53 -17.56 -37.78
C LEU A 11 15.50 -18.71 -37.97
N ASN A 12 14.34 -18.64 -37.26
CA ASN A 12 12.99 -18.99 -37.77
C ASN A 12 11.89 -18.51 -36.79
N ARG A 13 11.03 -17.54 -37.13
CA ARG A 13 9.73 -17.65 -37.84
C ARG A 13 8.65 -18.52 -37.16
N ARG A 14 7.44 -17.92 -37.03
CA ARG A 14 6.07 -18.51 -37.01
C ARG A 14 5.58 -19.03 -35.64
N ARG A 15 4.60 -18.40 -35.00
CA ARG A 15 3.12 -18.66 -35.08
C ARG A 15 2.51 -17.94 -33.85
N ARG A 16 1.33 -17.31 -33.80
CA ARG A 16 0.12 -17.31 -34.62
C ARG A 16 -0.71 -16.07 -34.26
N ARG A 17 -1.20 -15.41 -35.30
CA ARG A 17 -2.19 -14.34 -35.28
C ARG A 17 -3.52 -14.81 -34.66
N ARG A 18 -4.17 -13.86 -33.97
CA ARG A 18 -5.61 -13.51 -34.03
C ARG A 18 -6.55 -14.65 -34.47
N ARG A 19 -7.42 -15.11 -33.56
CA ARG A 19 -8.86 -15.40 -33.80
C ARG A 19 -9.45 -16.15 -32.61
N ARG A 20 -10.40 -15.49 -31.91
CA ARG A 20 -11.71 -16.00 -31.45
C ARG A 20 -12.26 -14.97 -30.45
N ARG A 21 -12.88 -13.91 -30.97
CA ARG A 21 -14.35 -13.80 -31.12
C ARG A 21 -15.08 -13.98 -29.78
N ARG A 22 -15.38 -12.82 -29.19
CA ARG A 22 -16.68 -12.46 -28.60
C ARG A 22 -17.67 -13.62 -28.55
N ARG A 23 -17.85 -14.19 -27.35
CA ARG A 23 -19.14 -14.71 -26.91
C ARG A 23 -19.53 -13.92 -25.66
N ARG A 24 -20.06 -12.72 -25.89
CA ARG A 24 -21.09 -12.14 -25.03
C ARG A 24 -22.36 -12.92 -25.32
N ARG A 25 -22.78 -13.78 -24.40
CA ARG A 25 -24.19 -14.13 -24.24
C ARG A 25 -24.48 -14.08 -22.76
N HIS A 26 -25.32 -13.12 -22.41
CA HIS A 26 -26.13 -13.08 -21.21
C HIS A 26 -26.68 -14.48 -20.90
N ARG A 27 -26.52 -14.90 -19.65
CA ARG A 27 -27.55 -15.58 -18.89
C ARG A 27 -27.23 -15.46 -17.40
N ASN A 28 -28.09 -14.68 -16.77
CA ASN A 28 -28.69 -14.92 -15.46
C ASN A 28 -27.71 -14.86 -14.29
N SER A 29 -27.58 -13.74 -13.57
CA SER A 29 -28.56 -13.30 -12.55
C SER A 29 -29.15 -14.48 -11.78
N LEU A 30 -28.27 -15.20 -11.09
CA LEU A 30 -28.57 -15.78 -9.79
C LEU A 30 -27.64 -15.08 -8.80
N GLU A 31 -28.17 -14.01 -8.20
CA GLU A 31 -27.67 -13.60 -6.90
C GLU A 31 -27.89 -14.76 -5.95
N ILE A 32 -26.80 -15.46 -5.65
CA ILE A 32 -26.76 -16.33 -4.48
C ILE A 32 -26.07 -15.48 -3.43
N THR A 33 -26.86 -14.82 -2.59
CA THR A 33 -26.41 -14.39 -1.27
C THR A 33 -26.08 -15.65 -0.47
N PHE A 34 -24.88 -16.17 -0.69
CA PHE A 34 -24.24 -17.12 0.21
C PHE A 34 -23.93 -16.34 1.50
N PRO A 35 -24.35 -16.83 2.69
CA PRO A 35 -23.97 -16.20 3.94
C PRO A 35 -22.45 -16.29 4.11
N GLU A 36 -21.78 -15.13 4.03
CA GLU A 36 -20.35 -14.92 4.31
C GLU A 36 -19.90 -15.51 5.68
N ALA A 37 -20.86 -15.75 6.58
CA ALA A 37 -20.63 -16.20 7.94
C ALA A 37 -20.11 -17.65 8.08
N GLU A 38 -20.27 -18.52 7.07
CA GLU A 38 -19.91 -19.95 7.19
C GLU A 38 -18.55 -20.31 6.57
N ARG A 39 -17.81 -19.36 5.98
CA ARG A 39 -16.42 -19.59 5.55
C ARG A 39 -15.40 -19.50 6.69
N SER A 40 -15.82 -19.01 7.85
CA SER A 40 -14.92 -18.73 8.97
C SER A 40 -14.63 -19.95 9.87
N ALA A 41 -15.47 -20.99 9.83
CA ALA A 41 -15.36 -22.13 10.74
C ALA A 41 -14.40 -23.26 10.27
N LEU A 42 -14.16 -23.39 8.95
CA LEU A 42 -13.24 -24.39 8.38
C LEU A 42 -11.75 -23.95 8.36
N VAL A 43 -11.42 -22.82 8.98
CA VAL A 43 -10.10 -22.17 8.84
C VAL A 43 -9.21 -22.35 10.08
N ASN A 44 -9.70 -23.02 11.12
CA ASN A 44 -9.02 -23.09 12.43
C ASN A 44 -8.21 -24.37 12.70
N MET A 45 -8.25 -25.39 11.83
CA MET A 45 -7.65 -26.70 12.09
C MET A 45 -6.27 -26.97 11.42
N GLY A 46 -5.54 -25.93 11.00
CA GLY A 46 -4.25 -26.09 10.31
C GLY A 46 -3.26 -24.92 10.48
N ARG A 47 -3.52 -23.99 11.40
CA ARG A 47 -2.67 -22.80 11.60
C ARG A 47 -1.57 -23.06 12.66
N HIS A 48 -0.86 -24.17 12.54
CA HIS A 48 0.24 -24.54 13.44
C HIS A 48 1.54 -24.85 12.68
N PHE A 49 2.67 -24.66 13.34
CA PHE A 49 3.97 -25.01 12.78
C PHE A 49 3.97 -26.49 12.36
N GLY A 50 4.20 -26.74 11.07
CA GLY A 50 4.11 -28.07 10.45
C GLY A 50 3.06 -28.19 9.34
N ASP A 51 1.95 -27.43 9.42
CA ASP A 51 0.82 -27.52 8.46
C ASP A 51 0.44 -26.14 7.84
N LEU A 52 1.38 -25.19 7.79
CA LEU A 52 1.11 -23.84 7.28
C LEU A 52 1.07 -23.77 5.75
N ALA A 53 2.10 -24.33 5.10
CA ALA A 53 2.30 -24.20 3.66
C ALA A 53 3.28 -25.24 3.14
N LYS A 54 3.06 -25.69 1.90
CA LYS A 54 3.99 -26.56 1.18
C LYS A 54 5.01 -25.72 0.41
N VAL A 55 6.15 -25.42 1.03
CA VAL A 55 7.29 -24.71 0.40
C VAL A 55 8.35 -25.74 0.00
N ARG A 56 8.91 -25.62 -1.22
CA ARG A 56 9.96 -26.51 -1.74
C ARG A 56 11.16 -25.69 -2.21
N HIS A 57 12.38 -26.15 -1.90
CA HIS A 57 13.65 -25.59 -2.38
C HIS A 57 13.90 -24.11 -2.04
N VAL A 58 13.60 -23.67 -0.82
CA VAL A 58 14.00 -22.34 -0.32
C VAL A 58 15.12 -22.53 0.71
N ILE A 59 16.29 -21.98 0.43
CA ILE A 59 17.45 -22.02 1.33
C ILE A 59 17.61 -20.63 1.96
N THR A 60 17.62 -20.57 3.28
CA THR A 60 17.78 -19.33 4.06
C THR A 60 19.03 -19.40 4.92
N TYR A 61 19.83 -18.33 4.92
CA TYR A 61 21.05 -18.23 5.73
C TYR A 61 20.84 -17.23 6.86
N SER A 62 21.37 -17.54 8.04
CA SER A 62 21.31 -16.68 9.22
C SER A 62 22.62 -16.78 9.99
N LEU A 63 23.09 -15.65 10.53
CA LEU A 63 24.26 -15.57 11.41
C LEU A 63 23.82 -15.58 12.88
N SER A 64 24.67 -16.05 13.79
CA SER A 64 24.38 -16.00 15.23
C SER A 64 24.19 -14.55 15.71
N PRO A 65 23.22 -14.25 16.61
CA PRO A 65 23.03 -12.90 17.13
C PRO A 65 24.26 -12.30 17.80
N PHE A 66 25.11 -13.13 18.40
CA PHE A 66 26.34 -12.69 19.08
C PHE A 66 27.46 -12.27 18.12
N GLU A 67 27.35 -12.63 16.84
CA GLU A 67 28.29 -12.24 15.78
C GLU A 67 27.79 -11.02 14.99
N GLN A 68 26.53 -10.62 15.21
CA GLN A 68 25.92 -9.48 14.55
C GLN A 68 25.99 -8.23 15.43
N ARG A 69 26.12 -7.06 14.78
CA ARG A 69 25.88 -5.78 15.46
C ARG A 69 24.37 -5.59 15.63
N ALA A 70 23.93 -5.15 16.80
CA ALA A 70 22.50 -4.90 17.07
C ALA A 70 21.91 -3.77 16.18
N PHE A 71 22.70 -2.74 15.87
CA PHE A 71 22.30 -1.62 15.00
C PHE A 71 23.30 -1.39 13.87
N PRO A 72 23.30 -2.22 12.82
CA PRO A 72 24.18 -2.04 11.68
C PRO A 72 23.67 -0.90 10.77
N ASN A 73 24.59 -0.10 10.21
CA ASN A 73 24.29 0.88 9.15
C ASN A 73 23.16 1.89 9.48
N TYR A 74 23.10 2.35 10.73
CA TYR A 74 22.03 3.25 11.18
C TYR A 74 21.92 4.53 10.33
N PHE A 75 23.04 5.24 10.14
CA PHE A 75 23.07 6.48 9.37
C PHE A 75 23.06 6.26 7.86
N SER A 76 23.74 5.23 7.36
CA SER A 76 23.92 5.00 5.92
C SER A 76 22.72 4.32 5.26
N LYS A 77 21.97 3.48 5.99
CA LYS A 77 20.82 2.73 5.47
C LYS A 77 19.54 2.95 6.26
N GLY A 78 19.63 3.10 7.58
CA GLY A 78 18.47 3.37 8.44
C GLY A 78 17.78 4.68 8.08
N LEU A 79 18.48 5.81 8.24
CA LEU A 79 17.91 7.14 7.98
C LEU A 79 17.38 7.33 6.55
N PRO A 80 18.11 6.94 5.48
CA PRO A 80 17.58 7.08 4.12
C PRO A 80 16.32 6.23 3.88
N ASN A 81 16.23 5.05 4.48
CA ASN A 81 15.03 4.22 4.35
C ASN A 81 13.85 4.76 5.16
N VAL A 82 14.10 5.36 6.33
CA VAL A 82 13.05 6.07 7.10
C VAL A 82 12.54 7.26 6.30
N TRP A 83 13.44 8.07 5.73
CA TRP A 83 13.06 9.20 4.89
C TRP A 83 12.22 8.78 3.67
N ARG A 84 12.64 7.72 2.97
CA ARG A 84 11.87 7.14 1.85
C ARG A 84 10.47 6.66 2.29
N ARG A 85 10.35 6.08 3.48
CA ARG A 85 9.05 5.64 4.03
C ARG A 85 8.18 6.84 4.42
N PHE A 86 8.77 7.86 5.03
CA PHE A 86 8.09 9.09 5.40
C PHE A 86 7.50 9.79 4.19
N THR A 87 8.32 10.03 3.15
CA THR A 87 7.87 10.72 1.93
C THR A 87 6.75 9.97 1.19
N GLY A 88 6.77 8.64 1.19
CA GLY A 88 5.72 7.82 0.58
C GLY A 88 4.34 7.90 1.27
N SER A 89 4.31 8.30 2.55
CA SER A 89 3.08 8.42 3.34
C SER A 89 2.68 9.87 3.62
N PHE A 90 3.62 10.80 3.57
CA PHE A 90 3.42 12.20 3.93
C PHE A 90 2.24 12.83 3.16
N PHE A 91 2.19 12.67 1.85
CA PHE A 91 1.12 13.25 1.03
C PHE A 91 -0.26 12.60 1.20
N LYS A 92 -0.34 11.43 1.86
CA LYS A 92 -1.62 10.78 2.18
C LYS A 92 -2.19 11.31 3.50
N VAL A 93 -1.31 11.63 4.45
CA VAL A 93 -1.70 12.01 5.82
C VAL A 93 -1.71 13.53 6.02
N ALA A 94 -0.77 14.25 5.41
CA ALA A 94 -0.61 15.68 5.61
C ALA A 94 -1.82 16.52 5.12
N PRO A 95 -2.39 16.28 3.93
CA PRO A 95 -3.50 17.12 3.45
C PRO A 95 -4.73 17.18 4.37
N PRO A 96 -5.30 16.06 4.85
CA PRO A 96 -6.44 16.13 5.77
C PRO A 96 -6.07 16.75 7.12
N MET A 97 -4.86 16.51 7.62
CA MET A 97 -4.39 17.11 8.88
C MET A 97 -4.25 18.63 8.78
N VAL A 98 -3.72 19.14 7.67
CA VAL A 98 -3.60 20.59 7.42
C VAL A 98 -4.99 21.22 7.29
N LEU A 99 -5.91 20.58 6.54
CA LEU A 99 -7.27 21.07 6.38
C LEU A 99 -8.02 21.15 7.72
N MET A 100 -7.86 20.13 8.57
CA MET A 100 -8.42 20.13 9.92
C MET A 100 -7.87 21.29 10.75
N TYR A 101 -6.56 21.53 10.71
CA TYR A 101 -5.92 22.62 11.44
C TYR A 101 -6.37 24.01 10.96
N LEU A 102 -6.49 24.21 9.65
CA LEU A 102 -7.00 25.46 9.08
C LEU A 102 -8.45 25.73 9.51
N THR A 103 -9.30 24.70 9.47
CA THR A 103 -10.71 24.82 9.87
C THR A 103 -10.83 25.14 11.36
N TYR A 104 -10.01 24.50 12.20
CA TYR A 104 -9.96 24.74 13.64
C TYR A 104 -9.55 26.18 13.97
N THR A 105 -8.46 26.67 13.36
CA THR A 105 -7.97 28.03 13.62
C THR A 105 -8.95 29.09 13.12
N TRP A 106 -9.55 28.88 11.94
CA TRP A 106 -10.60 29.74 11.42
C TRP A 106 -11.81 29.78 12.35
N GLY A 107 -12.33 28.61 12.75
CA GLY A 107 -13.50 28.49 13.62
C GLY A 107 -13.32 29.23 14.96
N ASN A 108 -12.16 29.07 15.60
CA ASN A 108 -11.85 29.81 16.84
C ASN A 108 -11.78 31.32 16.61
N SER A 109 -11.12 31.75 15.53
CA SER A 109 -10.98 33.18 15.22
C SER A 109 -12.33 33.87 14.95
N VAL A 110 -13.26 33.18 14.27
CA VAL A 110 -14.61 33.68 14.01
C VAL A 110 -15.41 33.69 15.30
N HIS A 111 -15.35 32.62 16.09
CA HIS A 111 -16.06 32.53 17.37
C HIS A 111 -15.66 33.64 18.34
N GLU A 112 -14.36 33.96 18.43
CA GLU A 112 -13.87 35.07 19.24
C GLU A 112 -14.34 36.44 18.72
N LYS A 113 -14.37 36.64 17.40
CA LYS A 113 -14.89 37.87 16.79
C LYS A 113 -16.39 38.04 17.04
N SER A 114 -17.17 36.97 16.90
CA SER A 114 -18.63 36.99 17.11
C SER A 114 -19.04 37.28 18.55
N LYS A 115 -18.15 37.10 19.53
CA LYS A 115 -18.40 37.49 20.94
C LYS A 115 -18.15 38.96 21.21
N LYS A 116 -17.46 39.68 20.32
CA LYS A 116 -17.20 41.11 20.48
C LYS A 116 -18.42 41.91 20.01
N LYS A 117 -18.73 42.98 20.74
CA LYS A 117 -19.79 43.92 20.36
C LYS A 117 -19.39 44.66 19.09
N ASN A 118 -20.31 44.84 18.16
CA ASN A 118 -20.12 45.70 16.99
C ASN A 118 -20.49 47.15 17.35
N LEU A 119 -19.66 48.12 16.95
CA LEU A 119 -19.90 49.54 17.25
C LEU A 119 -21.03 50.12 16.39
N ASP A 120 -21.18 49.63 15.15
CA ASP A 120 -22.15 50.13 14.19
C ASP A 120 -23.61 49.87 14.61
N ASP A 121 -23.84 48.85 15.43
CA ASP A 121 -25.18 48.50 15.92
C ASP A 121 -25.73 49.54 16.92
N TYR A 122 -24.86 50.39 17.49
CA TYR A 122 -25.23 51.44 18.46
C TYR A 122 -25.24 52.85 17.87
N ALA A 123 -24.93 53.01 16.58
CA ALA A 123 -24.76 54.32 15.94
C ALA A 123 -26.08 55.03 15.56
N LYS A 124 -27.24 54.38 15.72
CA LYS A 124 -28.56 54.91 15.31
C LYS A 124 -29.64 54.81 16.39
N ASP A 125 -29.25 54.57 17.64
CA ASP A 125 -30.17 54.43 18.78
C ASP A 125 -30.46 55.79 19.45
N GLU A 126 -30.54 56.87 18.65
CA GLU A 126 -30.92 58.23 19.06
C GLU A 126 -32.39 58.53 18.79
#